data_AF-A0A418V7E8-F1
#
_entry.id   AF-A0A418V7E8-F1
#
_cell.length_a   1.000
_cell.length_b   1.000
_cell.length_c   1.000
_cell.angle_alpha   90.00
_cell.angle_beta   90.00
_cell.angle_gamma   90.00
#
_symmetry.space_group_name_H-M   'P 1'
#
loop_
_entity.id
_entity.type
_entity.pdbx_description
1 polymer ?
#
loop_
_entity_poly.entity_id
_entity_poly.type
_entity_poly.pdbx_seq_one_letter_code
_entity_poly.pdbx_strand_id
1 'polypeptide(L)'
;MDILKQIHNLQLPPLLPLPLWPTPIALVTFILFLWSFGPALKTEVRFAFLVWLRLTWAALLIPAVTGVILAVGGLRVPSATDVGGGLSKYGFRVDPQRDLEHLMYVAFALVSLYVIEMLIKGRLVEHRVGLKFLPVVTLFLYGCAYMIGRVATFPGNGV
;
A
#
# COMPACT_ATOMS: atom_id res chain seq x y z
N MET A 1 20.03 -10.61 5.26
CA MET A 1 19.39 -9.47 4.55
C MET A 1 18.49 -9.93 3.40
N ASP A 2 18.78 -11.06 2.76
CA ASP A 2 18.07 -11.49 1.55
C ASP A 2 16.63 -11.95 1.79
N ILE A 3 16.35 -12.61 2.93
CA ILE A 3 14.97 -12.98 3.32
C ILE A 3 14.09 -11.73 3.49
N LEU A 4 14.61 -10.67 4.11
CA LEU A 4 13.87 -9.40 4.26
C LEU A 4 13.59 -8.76 2.90
N LYS A 5 14.57 -8.79 1.98
CA LYS A 5 14.37 -8.32 0.60
C LYS A 5 13.32 -9.15 -0.13
N GLN A 6 13.27 -10.47 0.04
CA GLN A 6 12.27 -11.33 -0.59
C GLN A 6 10.86 -11.02 -0.09
N ILE A 7 10.68 -10.86 1.22
CA ILE A 7 9.40 -10.50 1.83
C ILE A 7 8.95 -9.12 1.35
N HIS A 8 9.87 -8.14 1.31
CA HIS A 8 9.55 -6.76 0.94
C HIS A 8 9.29 -6.57 -0.57
N ASN A 9 10.02 -7.28 -1.43
CA ASN A 9 9.91 -7.15 -2.89
C ASN A 9 8.84 -8.08 -3.51
N LEU A 10 7.87 -8.55 -2.72
CA LEU A 10 6.84 -9.46 -3.22
C LEU A 10 5.94 -8.72 -4.24
N GLN A 11 6.08 -9.08 -5.50
CA GLN A 11 5.27 -8.59 -6.61
C GLN A 11 4.35 -9.71 -7.12
N LEU A 12 3.17 -9.34 -7.59
CA LEU A 12 2.28 -10.29 -8.26
C LEU A 12 2.63 -10.31 -9.76
N PRO A 13 2.56 -11.49 -10.40
CA PRO A 13 2.74 -11.58 -11.85
C PRO A 13 1.67 -10.73 -12.55
N PRO A 14 2.01 -10.04 -13.66
CA PRO A 14 1.04 -9.26 -14.42
C PRO A 14 0.03 -10.21 -15.07
N LEU A 15 -1.16 -10.31 -14.47
CA LEU A 15 -2.28 -11.10 -15.02
C LEU A 15 -3.11 -10.31 -16.04
N LEU A 16 -2.94 -8.98 -16.08
CA LEU A 16 -3.68 -8.04 -16.93
C LEU A 16 -2.71 -7.03 -17.56
N PRO A 17 -3.03 -6.48 -18.76
CA PRO A 17 -2.19 -5.49 -19.44
C PRO A 17 -1.99 -4.21 -18.63
N LEU A 18 -2.92 -3.89 -17.73
CA LEU A 18 -2.73 -2.94 -16.63
C LEU A 18 -2.77 -3.73 -15.32
N PRO A 19 -1.67 -3.83 -14.56
CA PRO A 19 -1.68 -4.54 -13.29
C PRO A 19 -2.46 -3.72 -12.28
N LEU A 20 -3.77 -3.97 -12.15
CA LEU A 20 -4.64 -3.32 -11.16
C LEU A 20 -4.13 -3.54 -9.72
N TRP A 21 -3.41 -4.63 -9.48
CA TRP A 21 -2.80 -4.95 -8.19
C TRP A 21 -1.34 -5.37 -8.40
N PRO A 22 -0.38 -4.43 -8.51
CA PRO A 22 1.02 -4.76 -8.75
C PRO A 22 1.66 -5.53 -7.58
N THR A 23 1.03 -5.48 -6.40
CA THR A 23 1.52 -6.10 -5.16
C THR A 23 0.36 -6.79 -4.43
N PRO A 24 0.65 -7.77 -3.55
CA PRO A 24 -0.36 -8.40 -2.71
C PRO A 24 -1.11 -7.39 -1.83
N ILE A 25 -0.43 -6.34 -1.35
CA ILE A 25 -1.07 -5.28 -0.59
C ILE A 25 -2.07 -4.48 -1.43
N ALA A 26 -1.76 -4.18 -2.69
CA ALA A 26 -2.70 -3.51 -3.60
C ALA A 26 -3.96 -4.39 -3.81
N LEU A 27 -3.81 -5.70 -3.94
CA LEU A 27 -4.95 -6.63 -4.05
C LEU A 27 -5.79 -6.64 -2.77
N VAL A 28 -5.17 -6.77 -1.60
CA VAL A 28 -5.89 -6.84 -0.31
C VAL A 28 -6.65 -5.54 -0.02
N THR A 29 -6.03 -4.39 -0.31
CA THR A 29 -6.66 -3.06 -0.16
C THR A 29 -7.76 -2.82 -1.19
N PHE A 30 -7.62 -3.33 -2.42
CA PHE A 30 -8.68 -3.28 -3.42
C PHE A 30 -9.91 -4.08 -2.98
N ILE A 31 -9.72 -5.29 -2.45
CA ILE A 31 -10.81 -6.10 -1.88
C ILE A 31 -11.45 -5.35 -0.69
N LEU A 32 -10.65 -4.75 0.20
CA LEU A 32 -11.16 -3.95 1.31
C LEU A 32 -12.01 -2.77 0.81
N PHE A 33 -11.59 -2.10 -0.26
CA PHE A 33 -12.35 -1.02 -0.90
C PHE A 33 -13.70 -1.51 -1.40
N LEU A 34 -13.75 -2.60 -2.18
CA LEU A 34 -15.02 -3.16 -2.65
C LEU A 34 -15.92 -3.57 -1.48
N TRP A 35 -15.34 -4.13 -0.42
CA TRP A 35 -16.11 -4.60 0.73
C TRP A 35 -16.59 -3.47 1.65
N SER A 36 -15.95 -2.30 1.60
CA SER A 36 -16.30 -1.12 2.40
C SER A 36 -17.69 -0.56 2.09
N PHE A 37 -18.21 -0.82 0.88
CA PHE A 37 -19.57 -0.47 0.50
C PHE A 37 -20.61 -1.19 1.38
N GLY A 38 -20.32 -2.40 1.86
CA GLY A 38 -21.22 -3.13 2.75
C GLY A 38 -21.54 -2.33 4.02
N PRO A 39 -20.54 -1.96 4.84
CA PRO A 39 -20.74 -1.09 6.00
C PRO A 39 -21.29 0.29 5.66
N ALA A 40 -20.90 0.90 4.54
CA ALA A 40 -21.38 2.21 4.14
C ALA A 40 -22.89 2.23 3.85
N LEU A 41 -23.40 1.18 3.18
CA LEU A 41 -24.80 1.06 2.80
C LEU A 41 -25.67 0.55 3.95
N LYS A 42 -25.16 -0.42 4.72
CA LYS A 42 -25.93 -1.06 5.81
C LYS A 42 -25.77 -0.36 7.15
N THR A 43 -24.84 0.57 7.27
CA THR A 43 -24.51 1.29 8.52
C THR A 43 -24.14 0.36 9.69
N GLU A 44 -23.62 -0.82 9.37
CA GLU A 44 -23.17 -1.82 10.34
C GLU A 44 -21.83 -2.42 9.89
N VAL A 45 -20.96 -2.73 10.85
CA VAL A 45 -19.68 -3.40 10.56
C VAL A 45 -19.78 -4.86 11.02
N ARG A 46 -19.69 -5.79 10.07
CA ARG A 46 -19.73 -7.23 10.34
C ARG A 46 -18.34 -7.77 10.65
N PHE A 47 -18.31 -8.87 11.40
CA PHE A 47 -17.06 -9.54 11.80
C PHE A 47 -16.14 -9.86 10.61
N ALA A 48 -16.69 -10.35 9.49
CA ALA A 48 -15.89 -10.65 8.30
C ALA A 48 -15.11 -9.44 7.75
N PHE A 49 -15.73 -8.25 7.77
CA PHE A 49 -15.08 -7.01 7.37
C PHE A 49 -13.93 -6.64 8.33
N LEU A 50 -14.15 -6.83 9.64
CA LEU A 50 -13.11 -6.61 10.65
C LEU A 50 -11.93 -7.56 10.47
N VAL A 51 -12.18 -8.85 10.22
CA VAL A 51 -11.12 -9.83 9.93
C VAL A 51 -10.30 -9.39 8.73
N TRP A 52 -10.95 -8.98 7.64
CA TRP A 52 -10.23 -8.50 6.45
C TRP A 52 -9.44 -7.22 6.70
N LEU A 53 -9.96 -6.30 7.50
CA LEU A 53 -9.23 -5.11 7.92
C LEU A 53 -7.98 -5.48 8.73
N ARG A 54 -8.04 -6.48 9.62
CA ARG A 54 -6.88 -6.99 10.36
C ARG A 54 -5.85 -7.64 9.43
N LEU A 55 -6.30 -8.40 8.44
CA LEU A 55 -5.42 -8.95 7.39
C LEU A 55 -4.76 -7.84 6.58
N THR A 56 -5.50 -6.76 6.27
CA THR A 56 -4.96 -5.58 5.57
C THR A 56 -3.88 -4.89 6.40
N TRP A 57 -4.10 -4.73 7.71
CA TRP A 57 -3.08 -4.25 8.64
C TRP A 57 -1.82 -5.11 8.59
N ALA A 58 -1.95 -6.44 8.68
CA ALA A 58 -0.80 -7.33 8.60
C ALA A 58 -0.08 -7.22 7.24
N ALA A 59 -0.85 -7.18 6.15
CA ALA A 59 -0.32 -7.06 4.79
C ALA A 59 0.42 -5.74 4.53
N LEU A 60 0.10 -4.66 5.25
CA LEU A 60 0.86 -3.40 5.21
C LEU A 60 2.03 -3.39 6.19
N LEU A 61 1.81 -3.79 7.45
CA LEU A 61 2.79 -3.65 8.51
C LEU A 61 4.01 -4.55 8.31
N ILE A 62 3.82 -5.78 7.82
CA ILE A 62 4.94 -6.70 7.54
C ILE A 62 5.91 -6.04 6.54
N PRO A 63 5.51 -5.66 5.31
CA PRO A 63 6.42 -5.03 4.36
C PRO A 63 6.87 -3.63 4.79
N ALA A 64 6.06 -2.87 5.54
CA ALA A 64 6.48 -1.56 6.05
C ALA A 64 7.62 -1.69 7.08
N VAL A 65 7.50 -2.60 8.04
CA VAL A 65 8.55 -2.85 9.05
C VAL A 65 9.81 -3.40 8.40
N THR A 66 9.69 -4.37 7.48
CA THR A 66 10.87 -4.85 6.75
C THR A 66 11.50 -3.74 5.90
N GLY A 67 10.69 -2.88 5.27
CA GLY A 67 11.16 -1.71 4.53
C GLY A 67 11.93 -0.73 5.41
N VAL A 68 11.44 -0.41 6.61
CA VAL A 68 12.15 0.44 7.58
C VAL A 68 13.49 -0.18 7.99
N ILE A 69 13.52 -1.47 8.30
CA ILE A 69 14.77 -2.17 8.64
C ILE A 69 15.78 -2.09 7.49
N LEU A 70 15.32 -2.31 6.25
CA LEU A 70 16.16 -2.21 5.05
C LEU A 70 16.67 -0.77 4.84
N ALA A 71 15.81 0.24 5.02
CA ALA A 71 16.14 1.66 4.87
C ALA A 71 17.18 2.12 5.89
N VAL A 72 17.03 1.74 7.17
CA VAL A 72 18.03 1.99 8.22
C VAL A 72 19.37 1.31 7.90
N GLY A 73 19.33 0.15 7.25
CA GLY A 73 20.50 -0.54 6.72
C GLY A 73 21.11 0.09 5.44
N GLY A 74 20.61 1.23 4.99
CA GLY A 74 21.09 1.95 3.80
C GLY A 74 20.56 1.43 2.46
N LEU A 75 19.61 0.49 2.48
CA LEU A 75 18.97 -0.03 1.26
C LEU A 75 17.79 0.83 0.85
N ARG A 76 17.65 1.04 -0.45
CA ARG A 76 16.58 1.85 -1.05
C ARG A 76 15.64 1.00 -1.87
N VAL A 77 14.53 1.60 -2.29
CA VAL A 77 13.66 0.97 -3.28
C VAL A 77 14.41 0.67 -4.59
N PRO A 78 14.02 -0.37 -5.35
CA PRO A 78 14.80 -0.80 -6.50
C PRO A 78 14.92 0.24 -7.62
N SER A 79 13.89 1.05 -7.85
CA SER A 79 13.90 2.17 -8.81
C SER A 79 14.87 3.29 -8.44
N ALA A 80 15.28 3.38 -7.16
CA ALA A 80 16.27 4.32 -6.64
C ALA A 80 17.67 3.69 -6.43
N THR A 81 17.86 2.43 -6.87
CA THR A 81 19.10 1.68 -6.67
C THR A 81 19.73 1.30 -8.01
N ASP A 82 20.96 1.77 -8.25
CA ASP A 82 21.76 1.40 -9.43
C ASP A 82 22.29 -0.04 -9.29
N VAL A 83 22.05 -0.87 -10.29
CA VAL A 83 22.63 -2.23 -10.40
C VAL A 83 23.78 -2.29 -11.42
N GLY A 84 24.12 -1.16 -12.03
CA GLY A 84 25.19 -0.99 -13.01
C GLY A 84 24.76 -0.09 -14.16
N GLY A 85 25.64 0.81 -14.59
CA GLY A 85 25.42 1.66 -15.77
C GLY A 85 24.32 2.72 -15.61
N GLY A 86 23.95 3.09 -14.38
CA GLY A 86 22.89 4.07 -14.12
C GLY A 86 21.47 3.50 -14.25
N LEU A 87 21.33 2.16 -14.25
CA LEU A 87 20.07 1.47 -14.45
C LEU A 87 19.64 0.75 -13.18
N SER A 88 18.33 0.77 -12.92
CA SER A 88 17.68 -0.04 -11.90
C SER A 88 17.61 -1.51 -12.31
N LYS A 89 17.27 -2.40 -11.37
CA LYS A 89 17.05 -3.84 -11.67
C LYS A 89 15.97 -4.12 -12.71
N TYR A 90 15.14 -3.12 -13.02
CA TYR A 90 14.07 -3.19 -14.01
C TYR A 90 14.47 -2.63 -15.38
N GLY A 91 15.73 -2.21 -15.56
CA GLY A 91 16.24 -1.67 -16.83
C GLY A 91 15.88 -0.19 -17.07
N PHE A 92 15.18 0.46 -16.14
CA PHE A 92 14.91 1.90 -16.19
C PHE A 92 16.05 2.69 -15.56
N ARG A 93 16.24 3.94 -15.99
CA ARG A 93 17.15 4.88 -15.30
C ARG A 93 16.77 5.04 -13.83
N VAL A 94 17.80 5.12 -13.00
CA VAL A 94 17.65 5.28 -11.55
C VAL A 94 17.06 6.65 -11.23
N ASP A 95 16.05 6.68 -10.36
CA ASP A 95 15.44 7.90 -9.85
C ASP A 95 15.49 7.90 -8.31
N PRO A 96 16.44 8.61 -7.69
CA PRO A 96 16.59 8.66 -6.24
C PRO A 96 15.37 9.22 -5.49
N GLN A 97 14.52 10.03 -6.15
CA GLN A 97 13.34 10.61 -5.51
C GLN A 97 12.28 9.55 -5.17
N ARG A 98 12.32 8.41 -5.85
CA ARG A 98 11.39 7.29 -5.64
C ARG A 98 11.43 6.74 -4.21
N ASP A 99 12.57 6.85 -3.54
CA ASP A 99 12.74 6.33 -2.18
C ASP A 99 11.89 7.12 -1.17
N LEU A 100 11.95 8.46 -1.24
CA LEU A 100 11.11 9.33 -0.41
C LEU A 100 9.63 9.22 -0.77
N GLU A 101 9.30 9.13 -2.05
CA GLU A 101 7.91 8.93 -2.48
C GLU A 101 7.34 7.60 -1.95
N HIS A 102 8.13 6.53 -1.98
CA HIS A 102 7.72 5.24 -1.43
C HIS A 102 7.40 5.34 0.05
N LEU A 103 8.26 6.00 0.83
CA LEU A 103 8.04 6.22 2.25
C LEU A 103 6.78 7.08 2.51
N MET A 104 6.56 8.12 1.71
CA MET A 104 5.37 8.96 1.79
C MET A 104 4.09 8.14 1.57
N TYR A 105 4.03 7.29 0.55
CA TYR A 105 2.85 6.46 0.30
C TYR A 105 2.62 5.41 1.38
N VAL A 106 3.69 4.85 1.97
CA VAL A 106 3.58 3.97 3.15
C VAL A 106 2.98 4.73 4.33
N ALA A 107 3.41 5.96 4.59
CA ALA A 107 2.86 6.80 5.66
C ALA A 107 1.37 7.11 5.42
N PHE A 108 1.00 7.50 4.21
CA PHE A 108 -0.41 7.74 3.86
C PHE A 108 -1.27 6.48 3.96
N ALA A 109 -0.75 5.31 3.58
CA ALA A 109 -1.45 4.05 3.77
C ALA A 109 -1.70 3.74 5.27
N LEU A 110 -0.69 3.95 6.13
CA LEU A 110 -0.83 3.77 7.59
C LEU A 110 -1.85 4.72 8.19
N VAL A 111 -1.80 6.01 7.81
CA VAL A 111 -2.80 7.01 8.24
C VAL A 111 -4.20 6.61 7.78
N SER A 112 -4.35 6.12 6.55
CA SER A 112 -5.63 5.69 6.03
C SER A 112 -6.22 4.52 6.81
N LEU A 113 -5.40 3.51 7.15
CA LEU A 113 -5.84 2.40 8.01
C LEU A 113 -6.25 2.88 9.41
N TYR A 114 -5.50 3.82 9.99
CA TYR A 114 -5.87 4.43 11.26
C TYR A 114 -7.21 5.18 11.17
N VAL A 115 -7.42 5.98 10.12
CA VAL A 115 -8.69 6.69 9.89
C VAL A 115 -9.84 5.69 9.75
N ILE A 116 -9.66 4.59 9.02
CA ILE A 116 -10.66 3.51 8.90
C ILE A 116 -11.04 2.96 10.29
N GLU A 117 -10.07 2.67 11.17
CA GLU A 117 -10.37 2.24 12.55
C GLU A 117 -11.19 3.27 13.32
N MET A 118 -10.86 4.55 13.18
CA MET A 118 -11.54 5.61 13.90
C MET A 118 -12.97 5.82 13.40
N LEU A 119 -13.22 5.69 12.09
CA LEU A 119 -14.55 5.72 11.49
C LEU A 119 -15.40 4.53 11.98
N ILE A 120 -14.83 3.32 11.96
CA ILE A 120 -15.49 2.11 12.47
C ILE A 120 -15.81 2.22 13.96
N LYS A 121 -14.94 2.85 14.76
CA LYS A 121 -15.18 3.03 16.20
C LYS A 121 -16.08 4.24 16.52
N GLY A 122 -16.47 5.04 15.52
CA GLY A 122 -17.27 6.26 15.73
C GLY A 122 -16.54 7.32 16.55
N ARG A 123 -15.21 7.41 16.46
CA ARG A 123 -14.38 8.32 17.28
C ARG A 123 -14.05 9.66 16.62
N LEU A 124 -14.17 9.76 15.29
CA LEU A 124 -13.95 11.03 14.56
C LEU A 124 -15.25 11.77 14.27
N VAL A 125 -16.30 11.02 13.97
CA VAL A 125 -17.64 11.51 13.62
C VAL A 125 -18.67 10.49 14.11
N GLU A 126 -19.94 10.86 14.08
CA GLU A 126 -21.05 9.94 14.38
C GLU A 126 -20.89 8.63 13.59
N HIS A 127 -21.02 7.49 14.27
CA HIS A 127 -20.70 6.18 13.70
C HIS A 127 -21.36 5.92 12.33
N ARG A 128 -22.68 6.14 12.21
CA ARG A 128 -23.42 5.90 10.95
C ARG A 128 -22.94 6.78 9.81
N VAL A 129 -22.61 8.05 10.11
CA VAL A 129 -22.05 8.99 9.14
C VAL A 129 -20.63 8.59 8.75
N GLY A 130 -19.82 8.21 9.74
CA GLY A 130 -18.44 7.76 9.54
C GLY A 130 -18.35 6.55 8.61
N LEU A 131 -19.26 5.58 8.74
CA LEU A 131 -19.29 4.41 7.87
C LEU A 131 -19.52 4.77 6.39
N LYS A 132 -20.23 5.86 6.09
CA LYS A 132 -20.44 6.32 4.70
C LYS A 132 -19.15 6.81 4.03
N PHE A 133 -18.15 7.21 4.80
CA PHE A 133 -16.85 7.64 4.28
C PHE A 133 -15.87 6.48 4.05
N LEU A 134 -16.18 5.26 4.50
CA LEU A 134 -15.28 4.11 4.34
C LEU A 134 -14.87 3.85 2.87
N PRO A 135 -15.74 3.92 1.86
CA PRO A 135 -15.34 3.75 0.46
C PRO A 135 -14.33 4.78 -0.02
N VAL A 136 -14.44 6.02 0.44
CA VAL A 136 -13.51 7.09 0.06
C VAL A 136 -12.13 6.83 0.65
N VAL A 137 -12.06 6.52 1.95
CA VAL A 137 -10.78 6.28 2.64
C VAL A 137 -10.12 4.99 2.17
N THR A 138 -10.91 3.94 1.92
CA THR A 138 -10.38 2.66 1.39
C THR A 138 -9.93 2.76 -0.07
N LEU A 139 -10.60 3.58 -0.90
CA LEU A 139 -10.14 3.89 -2.25
C LEU A 139 -8.79 4.64 -2.21
N PHE A 140 -8.66 5.63 -1.34
CA PHE A 140 -7.41 6.36 -1.16
C PHE A 140 -6.28 5.45 -0.66
N LEU A 141 -6.57 4.56 0.30
CA LEU A 141 -5.64 3.53 0.76
C LEU A 141 -5.19 2.61 -0.38
N TYR A 142 -6.12 2.13 -1.21
CA TYR A 142 -5.79 1.33 -2.38
C TYR A 142 -4.89 2.10 -3.37
N GLY A 143 -5.19 3.38 -3.63
CA GLY A 143 -4.35 4.25 -4.43
C GLY A 143 -2.92 4.36 -3.88
N CYS A 144 -2.77 4.52 -2.56
CA CYS A 144 -1.45 4.51 -1.91
C CYS A 144 -0.75 3.15 -2.09
N ALA A 145 -1.44 2.04 -1.85
CA ALA A 145 -0.88 0.69 -2.01
C ALA A 145 -0.44 0.39 -3.45
N TYR A 146 -1.21 0.86 -4.44
CA TYR A 146 -0.83 0.81 -5.84
C TYR A 146 0.44 1.62 -6.09
N MET A 147 0.49 2.86 -5.58
CA MET A 147 1.63 3.75 -5.77
C MET A 147 2.90 3.22 -5.12
N ILE A 148 2.84 2.58 -3.95
CA ILE A 148 3.97 1.88 -3.30
C ILE A 148 4.66 0.92 -4.30
N GLY A 149 3.89 0.07 -4.99
CA GLY A 149 4.41 -0.85 -6.00
C GLY A 149 4.93 -0.15 -7.26
N ARG A 150 4.19 0.86 -7.74
CA ARG A 150 4.56 1.65 -8.92
C ARG A 150 5.87 2.38 -8.70
N VAL A 151 6.04 3.13 -7.60
CA VAL A 151 7.25 3.91 -7.35
C VAL A 151 8.46 3.03 -7.08
N ALA A 152 8.27 1.82 -6.52
CA ALA A 152 9.36 0.86 -6.36
C ALA A 152 9.88 0.30 -7.70
N THR A 153 9.08 0.38 -8.77
CA THR A 153 9.36 -0.23 -10.08
C THR A 153 9.73 0.78 -11.15
N PHE A 154 8.95 1.86 -11.29
CA PHE A 154 9.05 2.81 -12.39
C PHE A 154 9.56 4.18 -11.92
N PRO A 155 10.41 4.87 -12.70
CA PRO A 155 10.87 6.22 -12.40
C PRO A 155 9.75 7.26 -12.56
N GLY A 156 9.96 8.48 -12.07
CA GLY A 156 8.95 9.55 -12.03
C GLY A 156 8.68 10.20 -13.35
N ASN A 157 9.77 10.66 -13.95
CA ASN A 157 9.77 11.43 -15.17
C ASN A 157 10.65 10.69 -16.18
N GLY A 158 10.08 10.38 -17.34
CA GLY A 158 10.81 9.75 -18.43
C GLY A 158 11.84 10.71 -18.98
N VAL A 159 13.11 10.39 -18.75
CA VAL A 159 14.20 10.65 -19.70
C VAL A 159 15.03 9.41 -19.73
#